data_AF-M2TL58-F1
#
_entry.id   AF-M2TL58-F1
#
_cell.length_a   1.000
_cell.length_b   1.000
_cell.length_c   1.000
_cell.angle_alpha   90.00
_cell.angle_beta   90.00
_cell.angle_gamma   90.00
#
_symmetry.space_group_name_H-M   'P 1'
#
loop_
_entity.id
_entity.type
_entity.pdbx_description
1 polymer ?
#
loop_
_entity_poly.entity_id
_entity_poly.type
_entity_poly.pdbx_seq_one_letter_code
_entity_poly.pdbx_strand_id
1 'polypeptide(L)'
;MFESRHAADRYRLHLHRARSVVLTSDELVEIRAAQRTFEGAYVRTAIGQFSFALIVLKIFTAEFYSIGALFAVYGVGILFTSLFRRQQGNRQFFSEVGADGLRHKKFRTSGNIVVALTALSISAYICLLVLTLKLAK
;
A
#
# COMPACT_ATOMS: atom_id res chain seq x y z
N MET A 1 52.21 -11.52 14.61
CA MET A 1 51.36 -11.06 13.50
C MET A 1 49.93 -11.24 13.95
N PHE A 2 49.32 -10.16 14.47
CA PHE A 2 48.03 -10.23 15.17
C PHE A 2 46.88 -10.12 14.17
N GLU A 3 46.17 -11.23 13.99
CA GLU A 3 44.95 -11.34 13.22
C GLU A 3 43.83 -10.54 13.90
N SER A 4 43.62 -9.30 13.47
CA SER A 4 42.50 -8.48 13.94
C SER A 4 41.26 -8.84 13.14
N ARG A 5 40.50 -9.83 13.64
CA ARG A 5 39.11 -10.08 13.21
C ARG A 5 38.30 -8.81 13.46
N HIS A 6 38.04 -8.05 12.39
CA HIS A 6 37.31 -6.80 12.45
C HIS A 6 35.85 -7.07 12.84
N ALA A 7 35.41 -6.54 13.98
CA ALA A 7 34.01 -6.60 14.42
C ALA A 7 33.03 -5.86 13.48
N ALA A 8 33.54 -5.11 12.50
CA ALA A 8 32.77 -4.48 11.42
C ALA A 8 32.11 -5.47 10.45
N ASP A 9 32.55 -6.74 10.47
CA ASP A 9 32.04 -7.80 9.59
C ASP A 9 30.83 -8.55 10.19
N ARG A 10 30.45 -8.24 11.44
CA ARG A 10 29.42 -9.03 12.15
C ARG A 10 28.11 -8.31 12.43
N TYR A 11 28.10 -6.98 12.64
CA TYR A 11 26.84 -6.26 12.91
C TYR A 11 26.86 -4.84 12.36
N ARG A 12 25.92 -4.54 11.45
CA ARG A 12 25.63 -3.18 10.98
C ARG A 12 24.17 -2.85 11.25
N LEU A 13 23.89 -2.26 12.41
CA LEU A 13 22.66 -1.50 12.61
C LEU A 13 22.97 -0.25 13.43
N HIS A 14 22.95 0.90 12.75
CA HIS A 14 22.82 2.20 13.39
C HIS A 14 21.57 2.89 12.83
N LEU A 15 20.54 2.95 13.67
CA LEU A 15 19.39 3.84 13.52
C LEU A 15 19.89 5.30 13.50
N HIS A 16 20.25 5.80 12.33
CA HIS A 16 20.16 7.22 11.96
C HIS A 16 20.50 7.49 10.47
N ARG A 17 20.87 6.45 9.70
CA ARG A 17 21.34 6.62 8.32
C ARG A 17 20.53 5.76 7.34
N ALA A 18 19.35 6.24 6.98
CA ALA A 18 18.65 5.82 5.75
C ALA A 18 19.44 6.16 4.45
N ARG A 19 20.64 6.73 4.57
CA ARG A 19 21.46 7.28 3.47
C ARG A 19 22.68 6.43 3.09
N SER A 20 22.90 5.26 3.68
CA SER A 20 24.01 4.37 3.26
C SER A 20 23.71 2.88 3.37
N VAL A 21 22.47 2.47 3.14
CA VAL A 21 22.21 1.06 2.86
C VAL A 21 22.61 0.82 1.40
N VAL A 22 23.77 0.20 1.22
CA VAL A 22 24.13 -0.38 -0.09
C VAL A 22 23.31 -1.66 -0.20
N LEU A 23 22.11 -1.54 -0.77
CA LEU A 23 21.23 -2.67 -1.05
C LEU A 23 21.94 -3.59 -2.04
N THR A 24 21.88 -4.90 -1.81
CA THR A 24 22.33 -5.86 -2.81
C THR A 24 21.40 -5.81 -4.02
N SER A 25 21.87 -6.26 -5.19
CA SER A 25 21.05 -6.32 -6.41
C SER A 25 19.74 -7.09 -6.21
N ASP A 26 19.77 -8.16 -5.41
CA ASP A 26 18.60 -8.97 -5.10
C ASP A 26 17.58 -8.21 -4.21
N GLU A 27 18.05 -7.43 -3.24
CA GLU A 27 17.18 -6.61 -2.39
C GLU A 27 16.50 -5.48 -3.17
N LEU A 28 17.21 -4.90 -4.15
CA LEU A 28 16.61 -3.91 -5.06
C LEU A 28 15.49 -4.51 -5.92
N VAL A 29 15.63 -5.77 -6.33
CA VAL A 29 14.57 -6.49 -7.06
C VAL A 29 13.37 -6.75 -6.15
N GLU A 30 13.58 -7.19 -4.91
CA GLU A 30 12.51 -7.40 -3.93
C GLU A 30 11.73 -6.11 -3.63
N ILE A 31 12.43 -5.00 -3.39
CA ILE A 31 11.81 -3.69 -3.15
C ILE A 31 11.03 -3.23 -4.38
N ARG A 32 11.60 -3.35 -5.57
CA ARG A 32 10.91 -2.98 -6.82
C ARG A 32 9.66 -3.82 -7.05
N ALA A 33 9.76 -5.14 -6.82
CA ALA A 33 8.64 -6.04 -6.94
C ALA A 33 7.51 -5.61 -5.99
N ALA A 34 7.83 -5.34 -4.72
CA ALA A 34 6.88 -4.84 -3.74
C ALA A 34 6.28 -3.48 -4.13
N GLN A 35 7.08 -2.54 -4.61
CA GLN A 35 6.58 -1.24 -5.08
C GLN A 35 5.62 -1.39 -6.27
N ARG A 36 5.87 -2.32 -7.20
CA ARG A 36 4.99 -2.51 -8.37
C ARG A 36 3.69 -3.22 -8.03
N THR A 37 3.74 -4.28 -7.23
CA THR A 37 2.59 -5.13 -6.94
C THR A 37 1.76 -4.62 -5.79
N PHE A 38 2.40 -4.04 -4.77
CA PHE A 38 1.74 -3.73 -3.52
C PHE A 38 1.45 -2.25 -3.35
N GLU A 39 2.46 -1.39 -3.36
CA GLU A 39 2.25 0.06 -3.16
C GLU A 39 1.66 0.72 -4.40
N GLY A 40 2.25 0.42 -5.56
CA GLY A 40 1.87 1.01 -6.84
C GLY A 40 0.49 0.58 -7.31
N ALA A 41 0.02 -0.61 -6.93
CA ALA A 41 -1.35 -1.05 -7.22
C ALA A 41 -2.38 -0.13 -6.54
N TYR A 42 -2.23 0.15 -5.25
CA TYR A 42 -3.20 0.99 -4.52
C TYR A 42 -3.21 2.43 -5.00
N VAL A 43 -2.03 3.01 -5.22
CA VAL A 43 -1.93 4.40 -5.68
C VAL A 43 -2.56 4.55 -7.07
N ARG A 44 -2.27 3.61 -7.99
CA ARG A 44 -2.87 3.62 -9.34
C ARG A 44 -4.38 3.48 -9.29
N THR A 45 -4.91 2.59 -8.46
CA THR A 45 -6.35 2.43 -8.31
C THR A 45 -6.99 3.69 -7.72
N ALA A 46 -6.43 4.28 -6.67
CA ALA A 46 -6.95 5.51 -6.08
C ALA A 46 -6.97 6.68 -7.07
N ILE A 47 -5.88 6.86 -7.84
CA ILE A 47 -5.83 7.87 -8.92
C ILE A 47 -6.94 7.60 -9.94
N GLY A 48 -7.11 6.35 -10.38
CA GLY A 48 -8.18 5.97 -11.30
C GLY A 48 -9.58 6.30 -10.76
N GLN A 49 -9.84 6.03 -9.47
CA GLN A 49 -11.12 6.36 -8.84
C GLN A 49 -11.35 7.88 -8.78
N PHE A 50 -10.33 8.67 -8.45
CA PHE A 50 -10.46 10.13 -8.45
C PHE A 50 -10.63 10.72 -9.83
N SER A 51 -9.89 10.22 -10.82
CA SER A 51 -10.06 10.64 -12.21
C SER A 51 -11.48 10.37 -12.69
N PHE A 52 -12.02 9.17 -12.39
CA PHE A 52 -13.39 8.84 -12.73
C PHE A 52 -14.40 9.72 -11.98
N ALA A 53 -14.21 9.95 -10.69
CA ALA A 53 -15.05 10.85 -9.91
C ALA A 53 -15.10 12.25 -10.53
N LEU A 54 -13.95 12.83 -10.87
CA LEU A 54 -13.85 14.15 -11.50
C LEU A 54 -14.54 14.18 -12.86
N ILE A 55 -14.39 13.13 -13.69
CA ILE A 55 -15.09 13.00 -14.96
C ILE A 55 -16.61 13.03 -14.73
N VAL A 56 -17.11 12.24 -13.78
CA VAL A 56 -18.56 12.19 -13.46
C VAL A 56 -19.06 13.56 -12.99
N LEU A 57 -18.36 14.16 -12.03
CA LEU A 57 -18.69 15.47 -11.46
C LEU A 57 -18.62 16.61 -12.49
N LYS A 58 -17.74 16.50 -13.50
CA LYS A 58 -17.51 17.58 -14.47
C LYS A 58 -18.37 17.48 -15.73
N ILE A 59 -18.69 16.26 -16.18
CA ILE A 59 -19.35 16.02 -17.47
C ILE A 59 -20.85 15.77 -17.32
N PHE A 60 -21.29 15.05 -16.27
CA PHE A 60 -22.69 14.63 -16.14
C PHE A 60 -23.55 15.67 -15.42
N THR A 61 -24.86 15.52 -15.54
CA THR A 61 -25.86 16.36 -14.86
C THR A 61 -25.83 16.15 -13.34
N ALA A 62 -26.40 17.09 -12.59
CA ALA A 62 -26.37 17.10 -11.12
C ALA A 62 -26.94 15.83 -10.47
N GLU A 63 -27.81 15.10 -11.16
CA GLU A 63 -28.38 13.83 -10.70
C GLU A 63 -27.30 12.74 -10.49
N PHE A 64 -26.21 12.79 -11.26
CA PHE A 64 -25.10 11.84 -11.18
C PHE A 64 -24.02 12.24 -10.15
N TYR A 65 -24.14 13.40 -9.49
CA TYR A 65 -23.12 13.85 -8.54
C TYR A 65 -22.95 12.90 -7.35
N SER A 66 -24.01 12.23 -6.93
CA SER A 66 -23.94 11.20 -5.87
C SER A 66 -23.05 10.02 -6.28
N ILE A 67 -23.05 9.65 -7.57
CA ILE A 67 -22.17 8.61 -8.12
C ILE A 67 -20.73 9.12 -8.13
N GLY A 68 -20.48 10.34 -8.62
CA GLY A 68 -19.15 10.93 -8.58
C GLY A 68 -18.58 11.05 -7.16
N ALA A 69 -19.40 11.46 -6.19
CA ALA A 69 -19.03 11.53 -4.78
C ALA A 69 -18.71 10.14 -4.19
N LEU A 70 -19.48 9.10 -4.55
CA LEU A 70 -19.20 7.72 -4.16
C LEU A 70 -17.81 7.27 -4.63
N PHE A 71 -17.47 7.54 -5.88
CA PHE A 71 -16.14 7.22 -6.44
C PHE A 71 -15.01 8.01 -5.77
N ALA A 72 -15.26 9.27 -5.38
CA ALA A 72 -14.30 10.06 -4.62
C ALA A 72 -14.05 9.47 -3.22
N VAL A 73 -15.12 9.15 -2.47
CA VAL A 73 -15.02 8.51 -1.14
C VAL A 73 -14.35 7.15 -1.24
N TYR A 74 -14.67 6.36 -2.26
CA TYR A 74 -14.02 5.07 -2.50
C TYR A 74 -12.52 5.24 -2.79
N GLY A 75 -12.13 6.22 -3.61
CA GLY A 75 -10.73 6.58 -3.85
C GLY A 75 -9.98 6.96 -2.57
N VAL A 76 -10.61 7.76 -1.69
CA VAL A 76 -10.06 8.09 -0.35
C VAL A 76 -9.89 6.82 0.50
N GLY A 77 -10.87 5.92 0.50
CA GLY A 77 -10.79 4.64 1.22
C GLY A 77 -9.60 3.80 0.76
N ILE A 78 -9.39 3.68 -0.56
CA ILE A 78 -8.23 2.96 -1.12
C ILE A 78 -6.92 3.65 -0.73
N LEU A 79 -6.86 4.98 -0.77
CA LEU A 79 -5.67 5.72 -0.32
C LEU A 79 -5.38 5.49 1.16
N PHE A 80 -6.40 5.52 2.01
CA PHE A 80 -6.25 5.28 3.45
C PHE A 80 -5.73 3.85 3.71
N THR A 81 -6.29 2.84 3.04
CA THR A 81 -5.76 1.47 3.14
C THR A 81 -4.31 1.35 2.64
N SER A 82 -3.94 2.12 1.61
CA SER A 82 -2.56 2.20 1.10
C SER A 82 -1.60 2.79 2.14
N LEU A 83 -1.98 3.91 2.77
CA LEU A 83 -1.19 4.57 3.80
C LEU A 83 -1.04 3.67 5.03
N PHE A 84 -2.12 3.02 5.46
CA PHE A 84 -2.09 2.08 6.57
C PHE A 84 -1.19 0.87 6.26
N ARG A 85 -1.25 0.34 5.03
CA ARG A 85 -0.33 -0.72 4.58
C ARG A 85 1.11 -0.24 4.56
N ARG A 86 1.37 0.97 4.08
CA ARG A 86 2.73 1.53 4.03
C ARG A 86 3.34 1.63 5.42
N GLN A 87 2.55 2.01 6.43
CA GLN A 87 2.99 2.02 7.82
C GLN A 87 3.30 0.61 8.36
N GLN A 88 2.46 -0.39 8.04
CA GLN A 88 2.70 -1.79 8.41
C GLN A 88 3.91 -2.42 7.70
N GLY A 89 4.03 -2.20 6.39
CA GLY A 89 5.15 -2.68 5.58
C GLY A 89 6.47 -2.08 6.03
N ASN A 90 6.50 -0.78 6.33
CA ASN A 90 7.69 -0.13 6.87
C ASN A 90 8.09 -0.76 8.22
N ARG A 91 7.13 -1.03 9.12
CA ARG A 91 7.44 -1.70 10.40
C ARG A 91 7.94 -3.14 10.21
N GLN A 92 7.34 -3.91 9.31
CA GLN A 92 7.68 -5.33 9.11
C GLN A 92 9.01 -5.55 8.37
N PHE A 93 9.39 -4.64 7.45
CA PHE A 93 10.71 -4.69 6.80
C PHE A 93 11.88 -4.38 7.75
N PHE A 94 11.63 -3.61 8.83
CA PHE A 94 12.69 -3.15 9.75
C PHE A 94 12.72 -3.87 11.11
N SER A 95 11.66 -4.58 11.51
CA SER A 95 11.59 -5.25 12.83
C SER A 95 12.06 -6.71 12.85
N GLU A 96 12.50 -7.26 11.72
CA GLU A 96 12.83 -8.69 11.56
C GLU A 96 14.33 -8.95 11.43
N VAL A 97 15.12 -8.24 12.23
CA VAL A 97 16.50 -8.62 12.54
C VAL A 97 16.47 -9.21 13.95
N GLY A 98 16.36 -10.54 14.04
CA GLY A 98 16.46 -11.24 15.32
C GLY A 98 17.81 -10.96 15.99
N ALA A 99 17.83 -11.00 17.33
CA ALA A 99 19.04 -10.81 18.13
C ALA A 99 20.22 -11.73 17.74
N ASP A 100 19.94 -12.83 17.02
CA ASP A 100 20.90 -13.84 16.56
C ASP A 100 21.49 -13.56 15.16
N GLY A 101 21.16 -12.44 14.50
CA GLY A 101 21.72 -12.06 13.19
C GLY A 101 21.21 -12.87 11.98
N LEU A 102 20.31 -13.83 12.19
CA LEU A 102 19.66 -14.59 11.12
C LEU A 102 18.37 -13.88 10.67
N ARG A 103 18.27 -13.60 9.36
CA ARG A 103 17.04 -13.08 8.71
C ARG A 103 15.97 -14.17 8.71
N HIS A 104 15.19 -14.27 9.78
CA HIS A 104 13.93 -15.01 9.69
C HIS A 104 12.98 -14.17 8.85
N LYS A 105 12.67 -14.57 7.61
CA LYS A 105 11.61 -13.95 6.81
C LYS A 105 10.28 -14.59 7.19
N LYS A 106 9.57 -14.11 8.22
CA LYS A 106 8.19 -14.54 8.50
C LYS A 106 7.28 -13.76 7.55
N PHE A 107 7.01 -14.38 6.39
CA PHE A 107 6.03 -13.88 5.44
C PHE A 107 4.63 -13.88 6.08
N ARG A 108 4.26 -12.77 6.70
CA ARG A 108 2.88 -12.53 7.13
C ARG A 108 2.09 -12.07 5.91
N THR A 109 1.12 -12.88 5.49
CA THR A 109 0.26 -12.57 4.34
C THR A 109 -0.54 -11.29 4.60
N SER A 110 -0.87 -10.55 3.53
CA SER A 110 -1.61 -9.25 3.60
C SER A 110 -3.10 -9.42 3.96
N GLY A 111 -3.50 -10.50 4.65
CA GLY A 111 -4.90 -10.90 4.85
C GLY A 111 -5.80 -9.78 5.38
N ASN A 112 -5.39 -9.05 6.41
CA ASN A 112 -6.19 -7.97 6.98
C ASN A 112 -6.53 -6.87 5.97
N ILE A 113 -5.59 -6.58 5.07
CA ILE A 113 -5.74 -5.52 4.09
C ILE A 113 -6.61 -6.00 2.92
N VAL A 114 -6.48 -7.28 2.56
CA VAL A 114 -7.39 -7.92 1.60
C VAL A 114 -8.83 -7.85 2.13
N VAL A 115 -9.06 -8.24 3.39
CA VAL A 115 -10.39 -8.17 4.01
C VAL A 115 -10.93 -6.73 4.02
N ALA A 116 -10.11 -5.75 4.39
CA ALA A 116 -10.51 -4.34 4.39
C ALA A 116 -10.87 -3.84 2.98
N LEU A 117 -10.08 -4.19 1.97
CA LEU A 117 -10.35 -3.83 0.57
C LEU A 117 -11.63 -4.50 0.06
N THR A 118 -11.82 -5.79 0.35
CA THR A 118 -13.03 -6.52 -0.06
C THR A 118 -14.29 -5.89 0.56
N ALA A 119 -14.26 -5.59 1.86
CA ALA A 119 -15.38 -4.93 2.54
C ALA A 119 -15.67 -3.55 1.93
N LEU A 120 -14.61 -2.76 1.68
CA LEU A 120 -14.72 -1.45 1.04
C LEU A 120 -15.34 -1.57 -0.36
N SER A 121 -14.85 -2.49 -1.21
CA SER A 121 -15.36 -2.70 -2.57
C SER A 121 -16.82 -3.16 -2.57
N ILE A 122 -17.20 -4.09 -1.69
CA ILE A 122 -18.59 -4.56 -1.57
C ILE A 122 -19.51 -3.39 -1.19
N SER A 123 -19.12 -2.59 -0.18
CA SER A 123 -19.92 -1.43 0.24
C SER A 123 -20.09 -0.40 -0.88
N ALA A 124 -19.03 -0.12 -1.64
CA ALA A 124 -19.07 0.78 -2.78
C ALA A 124 -20.00 0.25 -3.89
N TYR A 125 -19.94 -1.06 -4.20
CA TYR A 125 -20.80 -1.65 -5.22
C TYR A 125 -22.28 -1.66 -4.82
N ILE A 126 -22.59 -1.94 -3.56
CA ILE A 126 -23.97 -1.88 -3.06
C ILE A 126 -24.50 -0.45 -3.17
N CYS A 127 -23.73 0.55 -2.72
CA CYS A 127 -24.11 1.96 -2.84
C CYS A 127 -24.32 2.37 -4.30
N LEU A 128 -23.43 1.93 -5.20
CA LEU A 128 -23.56 2.21 -6.63
C LEU A 128 -24.84 1.62 -7.20
N LEU A 129 -25.13 0.36 -6.90
CA LEU A 129 -26.35 -0.31 -7.34
C LEU A 129 -27.61 0.42 -6.87
N VAL A 130 -27.66 0.84 -5.60
CA VAL A 130 -28.79 1.60 -5.06
C VAL A 130 -28.94 2.95 -5.75
N LEU A 131 -27.84 3.68 -5.96
CA LEU A 131 -27.89 4.98 -6.65
C LEU A 131 -28.34 4.84 -8.10
N THR A 132 -27.87 3.81 -8.82
CA THR A 132 -28.29 3.53 -10.19
C THR A 132 -29.77 3.17 -10.26
N LEU A 133 -30.29 2.34 -9.34
CA LEU A 133 -31.72 2.02 -9.30
C LEU A 133 -32.59 3.23 -8.98
N LYS A 134 -32.12 4.13 -8.11
CA LYS A 134 -32.83 5.39 -7.80
C LYS A 134 -32.89 6.33 -8.99
N LEU A 135 -31.85 6.35 -9.82
CA LEU A 135 -31.78 7.20 -11.01
C LEU A 135 -32.56 6.62 -12.20
N ALA A 136 -32.73 5.30 -12.24
CA ALA A 136 -33.51 4.61 -13.26
C ALA A 136 -35.04 4.73 -13.06
N LYS A 137 -35.48 5.24 -11.90
CA LYS A 137 -36.88 5.43 -11.53
C LYS A 137 -37.29 6.88 -11.73
#